data_AF-A0A1W1UJQ6-F1
#
_entry.id   AF-A0A1W1UJQ6-F1
#
_cell.length_a   1.000
_cell.length_b   1.000
_cell.length_c   1.000
_cell.angle_alpha   90.00
_cell.angle_beta   90.00
_cell.angle_gamma   90.00
#
_symmetry.space_group_name_H-M   'P 1'
#
loop_
_entity.id
_entity.type
_entity.pdbx_description
1 polymer ?
#
loop_
_entity_poly.entity_id
_entity_poly.type
_entity_poly.pdbx_seq_one_letter_code
_entity_poly.pdbx_strand_id
1 'polypeptide(L)'
;MADAPSEGFRETLPEVLERWQAGGLLSRRQVRAILTHEGLADPADRPMSPWAATLSALGALVLGLGIIALVGANWRDLPGWAKLLSVLLPMLGAYTGGYHLRDRQGASLPGAGAALYLLGGMLDGALLALVSQGFQLDVSVTALLALWGLGLLVLAYAVRLPPALHLALPLGAVIPLSGVYGGWPAWSLGYPEATVGSAGLLMLAAAQAHGREPGRRDLSSPWAFWGPPLLLGSVYALHLQRGEVVSAWLLLLTALALGVTWLGHREGRRAWINWGLLNVGLVVLTVYFGVLGSLAATGAALVGAGLLLLALGWGLERARRRLSPGAK
;
A
#
# COMPACT_ATOMS: atom_id res chain seq x y z
N MET A 1 -11.14 -42.59 7.30
CA MET A 1 -10.21 -41.81 8.14
C MET A 1 -8.81 -42.21 7.72
N ALA A 2 -8.06 -41.33 7.06
CA ALA A 2 -6.63 -41.60 6.89
C ALA A 2 -6.00 -41.47 8.27
N ASP A 3 -5.23 -42.48 8.69
CA ASP A 3 -4.51 -42.44 9.96
C ASP A 3 -3.60 -41.21 10.01
N ALA A 4 -3.60 -40.53 11.15
CA ALA A 4 -2.70 -39.41 11.36
C ALA A 4 -1.23 -39.91 11.24
N PRO A 5 -0.35 -39.15 10.57
CA PRO A 5 1.06 -39.54 10.46
C PRO A 5 1.68 -39.73 11.84
N SER A 6 2.56 -40.73 11.97
CA SER A 6 3.25 -41.03 13.23
C SER A 6 4.05 -39.84 13.75
N GLU A 7 4.19 -39.70 15.07
CA GLU A 7 4.95 -38.59 15.69
C GLU A 7 6.39 -38.51 15.15
N GLY A 8 7.07 -39.64 15.01
CA GLY A 8 8.43 -39.66 14.45
C GLY A 8 8.52 -39.20 12.99
N PHE A 9 7.45 -39.38 12.19
CA PHE A 9 7.39 -38.80 10.86
C PHE A 9 7.22 -37.28 10.94
N ARG A 10 6.39 -36.77 11.87
CA ARG A 10 6.18 -35.33 12.05
C ARG A 10 7.45 -34.60 12.50
N GLU A 11 8.27 -35.22 13.35
CA GLU A 11 9.55 -34.65 13.79
C GLU A 11 10.58 -34.57 12.65
N THR A 12 10.63 -35.58 11.78
CA THR A 12 11.64 -35.66 10.68
C THR A 12 11.19 -34.96 9.40
N LEU A 13 9.90 -34.64 9.27
CA LEU A 13 9.32 -34.02 8.08
C LEU A 13 9.99 -32.68 7.68
N PRO A 14 10.32 -31.74 8.60
CA PRO A 14 10.99 -30.50 8.23
C PRO A 14 12.33 -30.72 7.53
N GLU A 15 13.17 -31.61 8.06
CA GLU A 15 14.49 -31.92 7.47
C GLU A 15 14.36 -32.58 6.09
N VAL A 16 13.37 -33.46 5.92
CA VAL A 16 13.08 -34.10 4.62
C VAL A 16 12.65 -33.05 3.60
N LEU A 17 11.74 -32.14 3.97
CA LEU A 17 11.26 -31.09 3.09
C LEU A 17 12.36 -30.08 2.72
N GLU A 18 13.24 -29.72 3.65
CA GLU A 18 14.40 -28.88 3.35
C GLU A 18 15.35 -29.54 2.34
N ARG A 19 15.61 -30.84 2.50
CA ARG A 19 16.45 -31.61 1.58
C ARG A 19 15.84 -31.68 0.18
N TRP A 20 14.53 -31.88 0.08
CA TRP A 20 13.81 -31.87 -1.20
C TRP A 20 13.76 -30.47 -1.83
N GLN A 21 13.70 -29.43 -1.02
CA GLN A 21 13.82 -28.05 -1.49
C GLN A 21 15.22 -27.75 -2.04
N ALA A 22 16.27 -28.19 -1.32
CA ALA A 22 17.65 -28.05 -1.76
C ALA A 22 17.91 -28.81 -3.07
N GLY A 23 17.28 -29.97 -3.24
CA GLY A 23 17.29 -30.74 -4.49
C GLY A 23 16.40 -30.19 -5.61
N GLY A 24 15.67 -29.08 -5.39
CA GLY A 24 14.79 -28.46 -6.40
C GLY A 24 13.49 -29.23 -6.68
N LEU A 25 13.21 -30.30 -5.94
CA LEU A 25 12.00 -31.12 -6.09
C LEU A 25 10.74 -30.39 -5.59
N LEU A 26 10.92 -29.52 -4.59
CA LEU A 26 9.86 -28.69 -4.04
C LEU A 26 10.26 -27.22 -4.07
N SER A 27 9.32 -26.36 -4.45
CA SER A 27 9.45 -24.93 -4.24
C SER A 27 9.34 -24.58 -2.75
N ARG A 28 9.97 -23.47 -2.33
CA ARG A 28 9.78 -22.88 -0.99
C ARG A 28 8.30 -22.73 -0.62
N ARG A 29 7.44 -22.45 -1.61
CA ARG A 29 5.99 -22.30 -1.41
C ARG A 29 5.32 -23.63 -1.05
N GLN A 30 5.72 -24.73 -1.69
CA GLN A 30 5.19 -26.07 -1.41
C GLN A 30 5.64 -26.57 -0.04
N VAL A 31 6.92 -26.43 0.31
CA VAL A 31 7.43 -26.80 1.63
C VAL A 31 6.67 -26.06 2.74
N ARG A 32 6.53 -24.74 2.60
CA ARG A 32 5.80 -23.94 3.60
C ARG A 32 4.32 -24.33 3.69
N ALA A 33 3.68 -24.66 2.56
CA ALA A 33 2.29 -25.11 2.55
C ALA A 33 2.12 -26.45 3.30
N ILE A 34 3.04 -27.40 3.10
CA ILE A 34 3.03 -28.70 3.78
C ILE A 34 3.26 -28.52 5.27
N LEU A 35 4.29 -27.78 5.68
CA LEU A 35 4.56 -27.50 7.10
C LEU A 35 3.38 -26.80 7.79
N THR A 36 2.69 -25.89 7.08
CA THR A 36 1.51 -25.20 7.61
C THR A 36 0.33 -26.15 7.79
N HIS A 37 0.11 -27.05 6.83
CA HIS A 37 -0.94 -28.06 6.91
C HIS A 37 -0.72 -29.01 8.10
N GLU A 38 0.53 -29.41 8.33
CA GLU A 38 0.93 -30.29 9.42
C GLU A 38 1.04 -29.60 10.78
N GLY A 39 0.83 -28.28 10.86
CA GLY A 39 0.98 -27.51 12.10
C GLY A 39 2.42 -27.34 12.60
N LEU A 40 3.40 -27.72 11.77
CA LEU A 40 4.84 -27.65 12.06
C LEU A 40 5.48 -26.36 11.54
N ALA A 41 4.73 -25.52 10.84
CA ALA A 41 5.21 -24.22 10.40
C ALA A 41 5.49 -23.33 11.63
N ASP A 42 6.71 -22.79 11.68
CA ASP A 42 7.07 -21.78 12.67
C ASP A 42 6.03 -20.65 12.64
N PRO A 43 5.40 -20.30 13.78
CA PRO A 43 4.49 -19.17 13.88
C PRO A 43 5.08 -17.86 13.32
N ALA A 44 6.41 -17.70 13.35
CA ALA A 44 7.12 -16.57 12.78
C ALA A 44 7.05 -16.51 11.25
N ASP A 45 6.87 -17.66 10.59
CA ASP A 45 6.85 -17.85 9.14
C ASP A 45 5.45 -17.63 8.53
N ARG A 46 4.42 -17.43 9.38
CA ARG A 46 3.07 -17.09 8.92
C ARG A 46 3.05 -15.69 8.32
N PRO A 47 2.44 -15.50 7.13
CA PRO A 47 2.28 -14.18 6.56
C PRO A 47 1.55 -13.26 7.54
N MET A 48 1.90 -11.98 7.54
CA MET A 48 1.32 -10.99 8.44
C MET A 48 -0.22 -11.00 8.32
N SER A 49 -0.88 -10.70 9.44
CA SER A 49 -2.31 -10.41 9.42
C SER A 49 -2.60 -9.35 8.34
N PRO A 50 -3.60 -9.56 7.46
CA PRO A 50 -3.96 -8.55 6.46
C PRO A 50 -4.21 -7.17 7.09
N TRP A 51 -4.84 -7.15 8.27
CA TRP A 51 -5.10 -5.91 9.02
C TRP A 51 -3.82 -5.25 9.53
N ALA A 52 -2.91 -6.04 10.11
CA ALA A 52 -1.62 -5.52 10.54
C ALA A 52 -0.82 -4.97 9.35
N ALA A 53 -0.88 -5.64 8.19
CA ALA A 53 -0.24 -5.19 6.95
C ALA A 53 -0.82 -3.87 6.44
N THR A 54 -2.15 -3.76 6.39
CA THR A 54 -2.82 -2.52 6.00
C THR A 54 -2.50 -1.38 6.96
N LEU A 55 -2.56 -1.61 8.27
CA LEU A 55 -2.25 -0.58 9.28
C LEU A 55 -0.80 -0.14 9.21
N SER A 56 0.14 -1.07 9.00
CA SER A 56 1.56 -0.75 8.89
C SER A 56 1.84 0.03 7.60
N ALA A 57 1.21 -0.36 6.48
CA ALA A 57 1.32 0.39 5.23
C ALA A 57 0.72 1.79 5.37
N LEU A 58 -0.49 1.92 5.92
CA LEU A 58 -1.13 3.21 6.14
C LEU A 58 -0.32 4.08 7.09
N GLY A 59 0.24 3.50 8.16
CA GLY A 59 1.13 4.20 9.09
C GLY A 59 2.40 4.72 8.42
N ALA A 60 3.04 3.93 7.54
CA ALA A 60 4.18 4.39 6.76
C ALA A 60 3.83 5.53 5.80
N LEU A 61 2.67 5.45 5.12
CA LEU A 61 2.18 6.51 4.24
C LEU A 61 1.93 7.81 5.01
N VAL A 62 1.18 7.73 6.10
CA VAL A 62 0.81 8.86 6.97
C VAL A 62 2.06 9.47 7.60
N LEU A 63 3.00 8.66 8.08
CA LEU A 63 4.26 9.13 8.64
C LEU A 63 5.11 9.85 7.59
N GLY A 64 5.25 9.29 6.39
CA GLY A 64 5.97 9.93 5.28
C GLY A 64 5.38 11.29 4.94
N LEU A 65 4.05 11.37 4.79
CA LEU A 65 3.34 12.63 4.56
C LEU A 65 3.56 13.64 5.70
N GLY A 66 3.56 13.18 6.95
CA GLY A 66 3.82 14.04 8.12
C GLY A 66 5.24 14.61 8.13
N ILE A 67 6.25 13.79 7.82
CA ILE A 67 7.64 14.24 7.71
C ILE A 67 7.77 15.30 6.61
N ILE A 68 7.20 15.04 5.43
CA ILE A 68 7.22 15.99 4.30
C ILE A 68 6.56 17.31 4.69
N ALA A 69 5.38 17.26 5.33
CA ALA A 69 4.67 18.45 5.79
C ALA A 69 5.46 19.23 6.84
N LEU A 70 6.10 18.57 7.82
CA LEU A 70 6.94 19.24 8.82
C LEU A 70 8.15 19.94 8.19
N VAL A 71 8.84 19.27 7.27
CA VAL A 71 9.96 19.88 6.52
C VAL A 71 9.47 21.07 5.71
N GLY A 72 8.33 20.93 5.03
CA GLY A 72 7.69 22.02 4.29
C GLY A 72 7.28 23.20 5.18
N ALA A 73 6.81 22.94 6.40
CA ALA A 73 6.38 23.98 7.34
C ALA A 73 7.56 24.80 7.87
N ASN A 74 8.73 24.18 8.04
CA ASN A 74 9.96 24.81 8.52
C ASN A 74 10.88 25.22 7.35
N TRP A 75 10.38 25.20 6.11
CA TRP A 75 11.20 25.32 4.91
C TRP A 75 11.98 26.63 4.81
N ARG A 76 11.40 27.75 5.27
CA ARG A 76 12.05 29.05 5.18
C ARG A 76 13.31 29.14 6.05
N ASP A 77 13.28 28.47 7.20
CA ASP A 77 14.31 28.61 8.23
C ASP A 77 15.44 27.59 8.08
N LEU A 78 15.23 26.52 7.30
CA LEU A 78 16.22 25.47 7.09
C LEU A 78 17.25 25.87 6.01
N PRO A 79 18.57 25.81 6.31
CA PRO A 79 19.60 25.92 5.28
C PRO A 79 19.55 24.72 4.32
N GLY A 80 20.05 24.89 3.09
CA GLY A 80 19.91 23.89 2.01
C GLY A 80 20.39 22.48 2.39
N TRP A 81 21.53 22.36 3.08
CA TRP A 81 22.04 21.07 3.55
C TRP A 81 21.13 20.43 4.61
N ALA A 82 20.51 21.24 5.49
CA ALA A 82 19.62 20.74 6.53
C ALA A 82 18.29 20.23 5.93
N LYS A 83 17.78 20.92 4.90
CA LYS A 83 16.64 20.45 4.10
C LYS A 83 16.93 19.05 3.52
N LEU A 84 18.10 18.89 2.91
CA LEU A 84 18.53 17.61 2.35
C LEU A 84 18.62 16.52 3.42
N LEU A 85 19.33 16.77 4.52
CA LEU A 85 19.50 15.79 5.59
C LEU A 85 18.19 15.43 6.29
N SER A 86 17.26 16.38 6.41
CA SER A 86 15.95 16.16 7.04
C SER A 86 15.08 15.13 6.33
N VAL A 87 15.33 14.89 5.03
CA VAL A 87 14.65 13.85 4.24
C VAL A 87 15.56 12.65 4.04
N LEU A 88 16.83 12.87 3.72
CA LEU A 88 17.79 11.82 3.40
C LEU A 88 18.06 10.89 4.58
N LEU A 89 18.28 11.43 5.79
CA LEU A 89 18.59 10.59 6.96
C LEU A 89 17.42 9.70 7.37
N PRO A 90 16.16 10.20 7.49
CA PRO A 90 15.01 9.33 7.72
C PRO A 90 14.79 8.31 6.61
N MET A 91 15.06 8.67 5.34
CA MET A 91 14.95 7.74 4.21
C MET A 91 15.94 6.57 4.33
N LEU A 92 17.23 6.87 4.55
CA LEU A 92 18.26 5.84 4.77
C LEU A 92 17.96 5.01 6.04
N GLY A 93 17.54 5.67 7.12
CA GLY A 93 17.09 5.01 8.35
C GLY A 93 15.92 4.05 8.12
N ALA A 94 14.95 4.45 7.29
CA ALA A 94 13.83 3.60 6.92
C ALA A 94 14.27 2.39 6.08
N TYR A 95 15.15 2.56 5.09
CA TYR A 95 15.67 1.43 4.32
C TYR A 95 16.51 0.45 5.17
N THR A 96 17.41 0.97 6.00
CA THR A 96 18.21 0.14 6.92
C THR A 96 17.34 -0.59 7.94
N GLY A 97 16.39 0.11 8.57
CA GLY A 97 15.42 -0.52 9.48
C GLY A 97 14.54 -1.55 8.77
N GLY A 98 14.14 -1.28 7.53
CA GLY A 98 13.45 -2.22 6.65
C GLY A 98 14.22 -3.53 6.49
N TYR A 99 15.49 -3.42 6.11
CA TYR A 99 16.41 -4.55 5.97
C TYR A 99 16.58 -5.32 7.29
N HIS A 100 16.84 -4.63 8.39
CA HIS A 100 17.07 -5.25 9.69
C HIS A 100 15.85 -5.99 10.24
N LEU A 101 14.64 -5.46 10.02
CA LEU A 101 13.40 -6.04 10.56
C LEU A 101 12.76 -7.09 9.65
N ARG A 102 13.12 -7.13 8.35
CA ARG A 102 12.52 -8.04 7.37
C ARG A 102 13.48 -9.04 6.73
N ASP A 103 14.67 -8.60 6.32
CA ASP A 103 15.53 -9.40 5.43
C ASP A 103 16.82 -9.90 6.11
N ARG A 104 17.18 -9.36 7.28
CA ARG A 104 18.32 -9.84 8.07
C ARG A 104 18.04 -11.22 8.66
N GLN A 105 19.06 -12.06 8.77
CA GLN A 105 18.98 -13.34 9.48
C GLN A 105 18.53 -13.12 10.94
N GLY A 106 17.50 -13.85 11.38
CA GLY A 106 16.88 -13.67 12.70
C GLY A 106 15.85 -12.53 12.79
N ALA A 107 15.44 -11.96 11.65
CA ALA A 107 14.39 -10.94 11.59
C ALA A 107 13.08 -11.43 12.24
N SER A 108 12.56 -10.65 13.18
CA SER A 108 11.38 -11.02 13.98
C SER A 108 10.08 -10.36 13.52
N LEU A 109 10.15 -9.36 12.62
CA LEU A 109 9.03 -8.45 12.32
C LEU A 109 8.95 -8.06 10.83
N PRO A 110 8.76 -9.04 9.91
CA PRO A 110 8.88 -8.81 8.48
C PRO A 110 7.91 -7.76 7.91
N GLY A 111 6.73 -7.59 8.51
CA GLY A 111 5.79 -6.58 8.04
C GLY A 111 6.10 -5.17 8.51
N ALA A 112 6.69 -4.99 9.69
CA ALA A 112 7.21 -3.68 10.11
C ALA A 112 8.37 -3.26 9.21
N GLY A 113 9.27 -4.20 8.87
CA GLY A 113 10.32 -3.92 7.90
C GLY A 113 9.77 -3.61 6.49
N ALA A 114 8.72 -4.29 6.04
CA ALA A 114 8.04 -3.95 4.78
C ALA A 114 7.46 -2.53 4.78
N ALA A 115 6.89 -2.08 5.90
CA ALA A 115 6.38 -0.72 6.07
C ALA A 115 7.51 0.32 6.06
N LEU A 116 8.66 0.02 6.68
CA LEU A 116 9.84 0.90 6.64
C LEU A 116 10.44 1.01 5.23
N TYR A 117 10.49 -0.08 4.46
CA TYR A 117 10.86 0.02 3.04
C TYR A 117 9.90 0.92 2.27
N LEU A 118 8.59 0.80 2.51
CA LEU A 118 7.59 1.66 1.86
C LEU A 118 7.75 3.13 2.26
N LEU A 119 8.06 3.41 3.54
CA LEU A 119 8.38 4.76 4.02
C LEU A 119 9.62 5.32 3.31
N GLY A 120 10.68 4.53 3.17
CA GLY A 120 11.87 4.93 2.41
C GLY A 120 11.53 5.28 0.97
N GLY A 121 10.72 4.43 0.31
CA GLY A 121 10.23 4.70 -1.05
C GLY A 121 9.36 5.96 -1.14
N MET A 122 8.59 6.29 -0.10
CA MET A 122 7.82 7.53 -0.05
C MET A 122 8.72 8.77 0.08
N LEU A 123 9.75 8.69 0.93
CA LEU A 123 10.71 9.78 1.14
C LEU A 123 11.61 10.02 -0.07
N ASP A 124 11.79 9.02 -0.95
CA ASP A 124 12.49 9.18 -2.22
C ASP A 124 11.80 10.21 -3.14
N GLY A 125 10.46 10.20 -3.21
CA GLY A 125 9.70 11.21 -3.96
C GLY A 125 9.86 12.61 -3.38
N ALA A 126 9.89 12.72 -2.05
CA ALA A 126 10.18 13.97 -1.38
C ALA A 126 11.60 14.47 -1.69
N LEU A 127 12.58 13.58 -1.70
CA LEU A 127 13.97 13.88 -2.05
C LEU A 127 14.09 14.37 -3.51
N LEU A 128 13.41 13.74 -4.46
CA LEU A 128 13.37 14.18 -5.86
C LEU A 128 12.81 15.60 -5.99
N ALA A 129 11.67 15.89 -5.35
CA ALA A 129 11.08 17.22 -5.34
C ALA A 129 12.02 18.25 -4.70
N LEU A 130 12.67 17.88 -3.59
CA LEU A 130 13.63 18.71 -2.86
C LEU A 130 14.83 19.10 -3.73
N VAL A 131 15.42 18.12 -4.42
CA VAL A 131 16.56 18.32 -5.32
C VAL A 131 16.16 19.19 -6.50
N SER A 132 15.00 18.91 -7.13
CA SER A 132 14.48 19.71 -8.23
C SER A 132 14.31 21.18 -7.84
N GLN A 133 13.69 21.44 -6.68
CA GLN A 133 13.50 22.80 -6.19
C GLN A 133 14.81 23.46 -5.75
N GLY A 134 15.68 22.72 -5.05
CA GLY A 134 16.93 23.23 -4.49
C GLY A 134 17.94 23.64 -5.56
N PHE A 135 18.02 22.90 -6.66
CA PHE A 135 18.85 23.22 -7.81
C PHE A 135 18.12 24.02 -8.90
N GLN A 136 16.87 24.43 -8.66
CA GLN A 136 16.06 25.20 -9.62
C GLN A 136 15.95 24.50 -10.98
N LEU A 137 15.87 23.17 -10.97
CA LEU A 137 15.74 22.38 -12.19
C LEU A 137 14.34 22.56 -12.77
N ASP A 138 14.26 22.82 -14.08
CA ASP A 138 13.00 22.91 -14.83
C ASP A 138 12.47 21.51 -15.17
N VAL A 139 12.10 20.75 -14.13
CA VAL A 139 11.54 19.41 -14.26
C VAL A 139 10.04 19.46 -13.98
N SER A 140 9.24 18.98 -14.94
CA SER A 140 7.79 18.93 -14.77
C SER A 140 7.38 17.99 -13.64
N VAL A 141 6.26 18.31 -12.97
CA VAL A 141 5.67 17.44 -11.93
C VAL A 141 5.41 16.03 -12.48
N THR A 142 4.96 15.92 -13.72
CA THR A 142 4.77 14.65 -14.44
C THR A 142 6.06 13.83 -14.51
N ALA A 143 7.19 14.46 -14.82
CA ALA A 143 8.48 13.78 -14.87
C ALA A 143 8.97 13.37 -13.48
N LEU A 144 8.78 14.21 -12.46
CA LEU A 144 9.10 13.85 -11.06
C LEU A 144 8.27 12.66 -10.58
N LEU A 145 6.97 12.62 -10.88
CA LEU A 145 6.10 11.49 -10.56
C LEU A 145 6.53 10.21 -11.30
N ALA A 146 6.93 10.33 -12.58
CA ALA A 146 7.45 9.21 -13.36
C ALA A 146 8.74 8.62 -12.75
N LEU A 147 9.70 9.50 -12.40
CA LEU A 147 10.96 9.13 -11.72
C LEU A 147 10.69 8.46 -10.37
N TRP A 148 9.76 9.01 -9.60
CA TRP A 148 9.38 8.45 -8.30
C TRP A 148 8.72 7.08 -8.45
N GLY A 149 7.80 6.94 -9.39
CA GLY A 149 7.18 5.65 -9.71
C GLY A 149 8.19 4.62 -10.18
N LEU A 150 9.21 5.03 -10.95
CA LEU A 150 10.32 4.16 -11.33
C LEU A 150 11.15 3.72 -10.11
N GLY A 151 11.47 4.62 -9.19
CA GLY A 151 12.16 4.29 -7.93
C GLY A 151 11.38 3.28 -7.09
N LEU A 152 10.07 3.49 -6.94
CA LEU A 152 9.16 2.56 -6.28
C LEU A 152 9.06 1.21 -6.99
N LEU A 153 9.11 1.20 -8.33
CA LEU A 153 9.12 -0.02 -9.13
C LEU A 153 10.40 -0.83 -8.86
N VAL A 154 11.56 -0.17 -8.93
CA VAL A 154 12.87 -0.78 -8.62
C VAL A 154 12.86 -1.36 -7.20
N LEU A 155 12.39 -0.59 -6.22
CA LEU A 155 12.24 -1.05 -4.84
C LEU A 155 11.32 -2.28 -4.74
N ALA A 156 10.17 -2.24 -5.42
CA ALA A 156 9.20 -3.32 -5.39
C ALA A 156 9.78 -4.64 -5.93
N TYR A 157 10.59 -4.58 -6.99
CA TYR A 157 11.25 -5.76 -7.56
C TYR A 157 12.43 -6.22 -6.70
N ALA A 158 13.30 -5.31 -6.28
CA ALA A 158 14.49 -5.63 -5.50
C ALA A 158 14.14 -6.30 -4.15
N VAL A 159 13.14 -5.75 -3.45
CA VAL A 159 12.75 -6.20 -2.10
C VAL A 159 11.53 -7.13 -2.12
N ARG A 160 10.93 -7.38 -3.30
CA ARG A 160 9.65 -8.11 -3.44
C ARG A 160 8.58 -7.51 -2.54
N LEU A 161 8.27 -6.23 -2.75
CA LEU A 161 7.35 -5.44 -1.94
C LEU A 161 6.10 -5.06 -2.75
N PRO A 162 5.04 -5.90 -2.76
CA PRO A 162 3.82 -5.64 -3.53
C PRO A 162 3.16 -4.26 -3.25
N PRO A 163 3.13 -3.74 -2.01
CA PRO A 163 2.62 -2.39 -1.76
C PRO A 163 3.34 -1.30 -2.55
N ALA A 164 4.65 -1.40 -2.73
CA ALA A 164 5.41 -0.45 -3.54
C ALA A 164 5.06 -0.56 -5.03
N LEU A 165 4.79 -1.77 -5.54
CA LEU A 165 4.32 -1.96 -6.92
C LEU A 165 2.96 -1.29 -7.16
N HIS A 166 2.03 -1.47 -6.21
CA HIS A 166 0.70 -0.85 -6.29
C HIS A 166 0.75 0.68 -6.26
N LEU A 167 1.77 1.25 -5.63
CA LEU A 167 2.00 2.70 -5.60
C LEU A 167 2.79 3.18 -6.84
N ALA A 168 3.73 2.38 -7.33
CA ALA A 168 4.56 2.67 -8.51
C ALA A 168 3.72 2.82 -9.78
N LEU A 169 2.70 1.98 -9.97
CA LEU A 169 1.86 2.02 -11.18
C LEU A 169 1.08 3.34 -11.36
N PRO A 170 0.31 3.84 -10.37
CA PRO A 170 -0.39 5.10 -10.52
C PRO A 170 0.57 6.29 -10.64
N LEU A 171 1.63 6.34 -9.82
CA LEU A 171 2.58 7.46 -9.83
C LEU A 171 3.49 7.46 -11.07
N GLY A 172 3.94 6.28 -11.50
CA GLY A 172 4.92 6.11 -12.56
C GLY A 172 4.34 6.00 -13.97
N ALA A 173 3.07 5.61 -14.10
CA ALA A 173 2.42 5.42 -15.39
C ALA A 173 1.10 6.18 -15.51
N VAL A 174 0.12 5.94 -14.63
CA VAL A 174 -1.25 6.46 -14.83
C VAL A 174 -1.30 7.99 -14.79
N ILE A 175 -0.76 8.61 -13.74
CA ILE A 175 -0.77 10.08 -13.61
C ILE A 175 0.09 10.72 -14.70
N PRO A 176 1.33 10.25 -14.98
CA PRO A 176 2.12 10.77 -16.09
C PRO A 176 1.40 10.71 -17.44
N LEU A 177 0.80 9.56 -17.76
CA LEU A 177 0.02 9.38 -18.99
C LEU A 177 -1.18 10.33 -19.01
N SER A 178 -1.88 10.54 -17.90
CA SER A 178 -2.98 11.52 -17.84
C SER A 178 -2.52 12.95 -18.12
N GLY A 179 -1.30 13.33 -17.72
CA GLY A 179 -0.70 14.61 -18.07
C GLY A 179 -0.37 14.73 -19.56
N VAL A 180 0.08 13.64 -20.19
CA VAL A 180 0.37 13.57 -21.64
C VAL A 180 -0.91 13.60 -22.47
N TYR A 181 -1.95 12.91 -22.02
CA TYR A 181 -3.23 12.77 -22.73
C TYR A 181 -4.30 13.77 -22.28
N GLY A 182 -4.01 14.62 -21.29
CA GLY A 182 -4.98 15.59 -20.73
C GLY A 182 -5.51 16.60 -21.75
N GLY A 183 -4.74 16.87 -22.82
CA GLY A 183 -5.15 17.72 -23.93
C GLY A 183 -5.95 17.04 -25.04
N TRP A 184 -6.38 15.78 -24.87
CA TRP A 184 -7.13 15.07 -25.92
C TRP A 184 -8.54 15.65 -26.13
N PRO A 185 -9.01 15.80 -27.40
CA PRO A 185 -10.32 16.39 -27.72
C PRO A 185 -11.52 15.69 -27.06
N ALA A 186 -11.39 14.42 -26.69
CA ALA A 186 -12.43 13.69 -25.96
C ALA A 186 -12.66 14.27 -24.54
N TRP A 187 -11.64 14.85 -23.90
CA TRP A 187 -11.74 15.47 -22.57
C TRP A 187 -12.35 16.88 -22.60
N SER A 188 -12.34 17.55 -23.76
CA SER A 188 -13.03 18.84 -23.96
C SER A 188 -14.55 18.71 -24.13
N LEU A 189 -15.13 17.50 -24.10
CA LEU A 189 -16.58 17.28 -24.21
C LEU A 189 -17.35 17.44 -22.88
N GLY A 190 -16.65 17.74 -21.77
CA GLY A 190 -17.24 18.41 -20.61
C GLY A 190 -17.50 17.60 -19.34
N TYR A 191 -17.28 16.27 -19.30
CA TYR A 191 -17.47 15.46 -18.08
C TYR A 191 -16.55 14.23 -17.95
N PRO A 192 -15.22 14.36 -18.12
CA PRO A 192 -14.32 13.20 -18.13
C PRO A 192 -14.41 12.39 -16.82
N GLU A 193 -14.59 13.02 -15.67
CA GLU A 193 -14.68 12.34 -14.38
C GLU A 193 -15.96 11.50 -14.27
N ALA A 194 -17.12 12.07 -14.63
CA ALA A 194 -18.38 11.32 -14.57
C ALA A 194 -18.36 10.14 -15.55
N THR A 195 -17.78 10.30 -16.75
CA THR A 195 -17.61 9.20 -17.71
C THR A 195 -16.71 8.10 -17.17
N VAL A 196 -15.57 8.47 -16.56
CA VAL A 196 -14.66 7.50 -15.91
C VAL A 196 -15.35 6.78 -14.75
N GLY A 197 -16.14 7.49 -13.96
CA GLY A 197 -16.92 6.91 -12.86
C GLY A 197 -18.00 5.94 -13.34
N SER A 198 -18.73 6.31 -14.39
CA SER A 198 -19.71 5.43 -15.05
C SER A 198 -19.04 4.19 -15.62
N ALA A 199 -17.86 4.31 -16.24
CA ALA A 199 -17.08 3.16 -16.69
C ALA A 199 -16.70 2.26 -15.50
N GLY A 200 -16.18 2.82 -14.40
CA GLY A 200 -15.87 2.06 -13.19
C GLY A 200 -17.08 1.31 -12.61
N LEU A 201 -18.25 1.94 -12.59
CA LEU A 201 -19.50 1.32 -12.16
C LEU A 201 -19.95 0.17 -13.09
N LEU A 202 -19.86 0.37 -14.41
CA LEU A 202 -20.16 -0.66 -15.41
C LEU A 202 -19.21 -1.85 -15.29
N MET A 203 -17.92 -1.59 -15.04
CA MET A 203 -16.94 -2.66 -14.79
C MET A 203 -17.27 -3.43 -13.51
N LEU A 204 -17.69 -2.78 -12.43
CA LEU A 204 -18.17 -3.48 -11.23
C LEU A 204 -19.42 -4.33 -11.51
N ALA A 205 -20.37 -3.81 -12.29
CA ALA A 205 -21.56 -4.57 -12.70
C ALA A 205 -21.19 -5.80 -13.54
N ALA A 206 -20.28 -5.64 -14.51
CA ALA A 206 -19.77 -6.72 -15.35
C ALA A 206 -19.01 -7.78 -14.51
N ALA A 207 -18.20 -7.33 -13.54
CA ALA A 207 -17.51 -8.22 -12.62
C ALA A 207 -18.47 -9.12 -11.84
N GLN A 208 -19.58 -8.55 -11.35
CA GLN A 208 -20.61 -9.34 -10.67
C GLN A 208 -21.38 -10.26 -11.62
N ALA A 209 -21.73 -9.79 -12.82
CA ALA A 209 -22.43 -10.61 -13.81
C ALA A 209 -21.63 -11.86 -14.17
N HIS A 210 -20.35 -11.70 -14.50
CA HIS A 210 -19.46 -12.82 -14.83
C HIS A 210 -19.07 -13.67 -13.62
N GLY A 211 -19.01 -13.10 -12.41
CA GLY A 211 -18.69 -13.84 -11.19
C GLY A 211 -19.76 -14.85 -10.75
N ARG A 212 -21.02 -14.62 -11.16
CA ARG A 212 -22.16 -15.51 -10.86
C ARG A 212 -22.14 -16.80 -11.68
N GLU A 213 -21.56 -16.78 -12.87
CA GLU A 213 -21.48 -17.94 -13.77
C GLU A 213 -20.18 -18.73 -13.52
N PRO A 214 -20.24 -20.01 -13.09
CA PRO A 214 -19.06 -20.80 -12.77
C PRO A 214 -18.03 -20.89 -13.91
N GLY A 215 -18.49 -20.96 -15.16
CA GLY A 215 -17.64 -21.06 -16.36
C GLY A 215 -17.08 -19.73 -16.87
N ARG A 216 -17.44 -18.58 -16.29
CA ARG A 216 -16.98 -17.24 -16.72
C ARG A 216 -16.27 -16.45 -15.62
N ARG A 217 -15.94 -17.09 -14.49
CA ARG A 217 -15.30 -16.42 -13.35
C ARG A 217 -13.98 -15.75 -13.71
N ASP A 218 -13.22 -16.32 -14.64
CA ASP A 218 -11.96 -15.76 -15.12
C ASP A 218 -12.15 -14.39 -15.80
N LEU A 219 -13.27 -14.23 -16.51
CA LEU A 219 -13.65 -12.96 -17.12
C LEU A 219 -14.00 -11.90 -16.08
N SER A 220 -14.37 -12.26 -14.85
CA SER A 220 -14.70 -11.28 -13.79
C SER A 220 -13.49 -10.54 -13.23
N SER A 221 -12.29 -11.13 -13.34
CA SER A 221 -11.10 -10.63 -12.64
C SER A 221 -10.62 -9.24 -13.11
N PRO A 222 -10.48 -8.97 -14.43
CA PRO A 222 -10.04 -7.66 -14.91
C PRO A 222 -11.01 -6.53 -14.53
N TRP A 223 -12.32 -6.80 -14.70
CA TRP A 223 -13.38 -5.86 -14.36
C TRP A 223 -13.42 -5.56 -12.86
N ALA A 224 -13.26 -6.60 -12.03
CA ALA A 224 -13.24 -6.46 -10.59
C ALA A 224 -12.03 -5.64 -10.13
N PHE A 225 -10.87 -5.81 -10.75
CA PHE A 225 -9.67 -5.10 -10.31
C PHE A 225 -9.76 -3.59 -10.58
N TRP A 226 -10.22 -3.20 -11.77
CA TRP A 226 -10.20 -1.80 -12.24
C TRP A 226 -11.49 -1.01 -11.97
N GLY A 227 -12.62 -1.68 -11.77
CA GLY A 227 -13.88 -1.00 -11.46
C GLY A 227 -13.81 -0.07 -10.23
N PRO A 228 -13.35 -0.55 -9.05
CA PRO A 228 -13.23 0.29 -7.86
C PRO A 228 -12.34 1.52 -8.01
N PRO A 229 -11.07 1.45 -8.48
CA PRO A 229 -10.22 2.64 -8.56
C PRO A 229 -10.75 3.69 -9.53
N LEU A 230 -11.40 3.29 -10.63
CA LEU A 230 -12.02 4.23 -11.57
C LEU A 230 -13.23 4.94 -10.93
N LEU A 231 -14.12 4.18 -10.29
CA LEU A 231 -15.31 4.73 -9.61
C LEU A 231 -14.94 5.65 -8.44
N LEU A 232 -14.04 5.20 -7.57
CA LEU A 232 -13.66 5.96 -6.38
C LEU A 232 -12.79 7.16 -6.77
N GLY A 233 -11.86 6.98 -7.70
CA GLY A 233 -10.99 8.05 -8.20
C GLY A 233 -11.78 9.16 -8.90
N SER A 234 -12.79 8.83 -9.70
CA SER A 234 -13.63 9.85 -10.34
C SER A 234 -14.42 10.69 -9.34
N VAL A 235 -14.99 10.05 -8.32
CA VAL A 235 -15.77 10.76 -7.29
C VAL A 235 -14.85 11.67 -6.47
N TYR A 236 -13.62 11.21 -6.20
CA TYR A 236 -12.61 12.06 -5.56
C TYR A 236 -12.22 13.26 -6.43
N ALA A 237 -12.04 13.07 -7.74
CA ALA A 237 -11.75 14.17 -8.66
C ALA A 237 -12.88 15.23 -8.68
N LEU A 238 -14.14 14.80 -8.67
CA LEU A 238 -15.30 15.70 -8.55
C LEU A 238 -15.33 16.47 -7.21
N HIS A 239 -14.83 15.87 -6.13
CA HIS A 239 -14.64 16.59 -4.87
C HIS A 239 -13.58 17.68 -5.01
N LEU A 240 -12.40 17.38 -5.59
CA LEU A 240 -11.32 18.34 -5.76
C LEU A 240 -11.75 19.57 -6.58
N GLN A 241 -12.62 19.39 -7.58
CA GLN A 241 -13.17 20.49 -8.38
C GLN A 241 -14.04 21.46 -7.57
N ARG A 242 -14.58 21.05 -6.41
CA ARG A 242 -15.41 21.94 -5.57
C ARG A 242 -14.57 22.94 -4.78
N GLY A 243 -13.31 22.62 -4.48
CA GLY A 243 -12.46 23.44 -3.61
C GLY A 243 -12.96 23.55 -2.16
N GLU A 244 -13.88 22.67 -1.75
CA GLU A 244 -14.42 22.60 -0.39
C GLU A 244 -13.66 21.56 0.43
N VAL A 245 -13.49 21.77 1.74
CA VAL A 245 -12.87 20.77 2.65
C VAL A 245 -13.72 19.51 2.77
N VAL A 246 -15.04 19.67 2.85
CA VAL A 246 -16.01 18.57 2.87
C VAL A 246 -17.11 18.92 1.87
N SER A 247 -17.35 18.04 0.90
CA SER A 247 -18.43 18.20 -0.08
C SER A 247 -19.30 16.95 -0.16
N ALA A 248 -20.47 17.06 -0.81
CA ALA A 248 -21.33 15.91 -1.05
C ALA A 248 -20.61 14.75 -1.79
N TRP A 249 -19.66 15.07 -2.67
CA TRP A 249 -18.83 14.09 -3.36
C TRP A 249 -17.89 13.33 -2.41
N LEU A 250 -17.33 14.00 -1.40
CA LEU A 250 -16.48 13.35 -0.40
C LEU A 250 -17.28 12.41 0.50
N LEU A 251 -18.51 12.79 0.85
CA LEU A 251 -19.45 11.91 1.56
C LEU A 251 -19.83 10.70 0.72
N LEU A 252 -20.12 10.90 -0.57
CA LEU A 252 -20.38 9.83 -1.53
C LEU A 252 -19.18 8.89 -1.66
N LEU A 253 -17.97 9.43 -1.80
CA LEU A 253 -16.72 8.66 -1.85
C LEU A 253 -16.57 7.77 -0.62
N THR A 254 -16.85 8.31 0.56
CA THR A 254 -16.80 7.57 1.83
C THR A 254 -17.78 6.40 1.82
N ALA A 255 -19.04 6.65 1.45
CA ALA A 255 -20.06 5.62 1.36
C ALA A 255 -19.70 4.53 0.35
N LEU A 256 -19.22 4.91 -0.84
CA LEU A 256 -18.78 3.98 -1.88
C LEU A 256 -17.55 3.16 -1.45
N ALA A 257 -16.57 3.79 -0.80
CA ALA A 257 -15.36 3.11 -0.33
C ALA A 257 -15.69 2.06 0.74
N LEU A 258 -16.59 2.38 1.67
CA LEU A 258 -17.13 1.42 2.65
C LEU A 258 -17.94 0.31 1.96
N GLY A 259 -18.79 0.66 1.00
CA GLY A 259 -19.58 -0.30 0.23
C GLY A 259 -18.72 -1.28 -0.57
N VAL A 260 -17.67 -0.80 -1.24
CA VAL A 260 -16.67 -1.62 -1.95
C VAL A 260 -15.92 -2.52 -0.97
N THR A 261 -15.54 -2.02 0.20
CA THR A 261 -14.87 -2.81 1.24
C THR A 261 -15.77 -3.96 1.71
N TRP A 262 -17.03 -3.65 2.03
CA TRP A 262 -18.02 -4.62 2.48
C TRP A 262 -18.30 -5.67 1.41
N LEU A 263 -18.49 -5.25 0.17
CA LEU A 263 -18.74 -6.14 -0.96
C LEU A 263 -17.52 -7.04 -1.22
N GLY A 264 -16.31 -6.49 -1.11
CA GLY A 264 -15.06 -7.23 -1.21
C GLY A 264 -14.92 -8.31 -0.14
N HIS A 265 -15.34 -8.01 1.09
CA HIS A 265 -15.40 -8.99 2.17
C HIS A 265 -16.41 -10.12 1.86
N ARG A 266 -17.62 -9.76 1.42
CA ARG A 266 -18.69 -10.72 1.08
C ARG A 266 -18.30 -11.65 -0.08
N GLU A 267 -17.61 -11.13 -1.10
CA GLU A 267 -17.19 -11.91 -2.28
C GLU A 267 -15.81 -12.55 -2.14
N GLY A 268 -15.12 -12.37 -1.00
CA GLY A 268 -13.74 -12.86 -0.82
C GLY A 268 -12.71 -12.18 -1.74
N ARG A 269 -13.04 -11.02 -2.33
CA ARG A 269 -12.18 -10.27 -3.25
C ARG A 269 -11.27 -9.31 -2.49
N ARG A 270 -10.04 -9.74 -2.23
CA ARG A 270 -9.01 -8.93 -1.52
C ARG A 270 -8.76 -7.55 -2.17
N ALA A 271 -8.79 -7.48 -3.50
CA ALA A 271 -8.56 -6.22 -4.22
C ALA A 271 -9.60 -5.14 -3.87
N TRP A 272 -10.86 -5.52 -3.70
CA TRP A 272 -11.95 -4.59 -3.36
C TRP A 272 -11.78 -4.04 -1.95
N ILE A 273 -11.45 -4.93 -1.00
CA ILE A 273 -11.14 -4.54 0.38
C ILE A 273 -9.99 -3.51 0.38
N ASN A 274 -8.91 -3.78 -0.36
CA ASN A 274 -7.76 -2.89 -0.42
C ASN A 274 -8.11 -1.53 -1.03
N TRP A 275 -8.83 -1.49 -2.15
CA TRP A 275 -9.21 -0.23 -2.81
C TRP A 275 -10.17 0.62 -1.97
N GLY A 276 -11.13 -0.03 -1.31
CA GLY A 276 -12.05 0.65 -0.40
C GLY A 276 -11.33 1.22 0.82
N LEU A 277 -10.51 0.43 1.51
CA LEU A 277 -9.73 0.90 2.66
C LEU A 277 -8.74 2.02 2.30
N LEU A 278 -8.09 1.92 1.13
CA LEU A 278 -7.19 2.97 0.64
C LEU A 278 -7.94 4.31 0.49
N ASN A 279 -9.15 4.29 -0.08
CA ASN A 279 -9.94 5.50 -0.27
C ASN A 279 -10.53 6.04 1.03
N VAL A 280 -10.86 5.19 2.00
CA VAL A 280 -11.20 5.66 3.36
C VAL A 280 -10.01 6.42 3.97
N GLY A 281 -8.80 5.87 3.84
CA GLY A 281 -7.57 6.56 4.26
C GLY A 281 -7.38 7.91 3.54
N LEU A 282 -7.61 7.94 2.22
CA LEU A 282 -7.54 9.17 1.42
C LEU A 282 -8.55 10.23 1.88
N VAL A 283 -9.80 9.84 2.15
CA VAL A 283 -10.83 10.75 2.69
C VAL A 283 -10.38 11.34 4.01
N VAL A 284 -9.91 10.50 4.94
CA VAL A 284 -9.43 10.95 6.25
C VAL A 284 -8.31 11.96 6.08
N LEU A 285 -7.33 11.67 5.23
CA LEU A 285 -6.24 12.61 4.92
C LEU A 285 -6.76 13.91 4.31
N THR A 286 -7.70 13.85 3.37
CA THR A 286 -8.27 15.02 2.71
C THR A 286 -8.94 15.97 3.71
N VAL A 287 -9.83 15.43 4.56
CA VAL A 287 -10.50 16.20 5.61
C VAL A 287 -9.47 16.76 6.59
N TYR A 288 -8.51 15.92 6.99
CA TYR A 288 -7.47 16.30 7.93
C TYR A 288 -6.62 17.48 7.42
N PHE A 289 -6.16 17.44 6.17
CA PHE A 289 -5.40 18.54 5.55
C PHE A 289 -6.25 19.81 5.38
N GLY A 290 -7.55 19.68 5.12
CA GLY A 290 -8.43 20.84 5.00
C GLY A 290 -8.82 21.47 6.34
N VAL A 291 -8.81 20.71 7.43
CA VAL A 291 -9.17 21.21 8.77
C VAL A 291 -7.96 21.78 9.52
N LEU A 292 -6.78 21.16 9.41
CA LEU A 292 -5.59 21.63 10.10
C LEU A 292 -4.94 22.78 9.32
N GLY A 293 -5.19 23.99 9.81
CA GLY A 293 -4.84 25.22 9.11
C GLY A 293 -3.34 25.45 8.90
N SER A 294 -2.46 24.98 9.79
CA SER A 294 -1.01 25.15 9.63
C SER A 294 -0.31 23.86 9.23
N LEU A 295 0.54 23.96 8.20
CA LEU A 295 1.33 22.83 7.69
C LEU A 295 2.18 22.17 8.79
N ALA A 296 2.60 22.94 9.81
CA ALA A 296 3.33 22.45 10.97
C ALA A 296 2.47 21.57 11.87
N ALA A 297 1.26 22.01 12.24
CA ALA A 297 0.35 21.23 13.08
C ALA A 297 -0.10 19.96 12.36
N THR A 298 -0.41 20.08 11.07
CA THR A 298 -0.73 18.99 10.17
C THR A 298 0.43 17.97 10.09
N GLY A 299 1.65 18.44 9.89
CA GLY A 299 2.82 17.57 9.86
C GLY A 299 3.03 16.82 11.18
N ALA A 300 2.97 17.53 12.31
CA ALA A 300 3.19 16.95 13.63
C ALA A 300 2.17 15.86 13.97
N ALA A 301 0.88 16.12 13.73
CA ALA A 301 -0.15 15.14 14.04
C ALA A 301 -0.20 13.98 13.02
N LEU A 302 0.22 14.16 11.76
CA LEU A 302 0.47 13.04 10.84
C LEU A 302 1.64 12.17 11.29
N VAL A 303 2.75 12.76 11.74
CA VAL A 303 3.87 11.98 12.31
C VAL A 303 3.38 11.16 13.50
N GLY A 304 2.64 11.77 14.43
CA GLY A 304 2.05 11.07 15.58
C GLY A 304 1.11 9.94 15.18
N ALA A 305 0.17 10.19 14.26
CA ALA A 305 -0.78 9.19 13.77
C ALA A 305 -0.07 8.05 13.01
N GLY A 306 0.92 8.37 12.18
CA GLY A 306 1.72 7.38 11.46
C GLY A 306 2.50 6.46 12.39
N LEU A 307 3.17 7.03 13.40
CA LEU A 307 3.85 6.27 14.46
C LEU A 307 2.89 5.38 15.24
N LEU A 308 1.71 5.90 15.59
CA LEU A 308 0.67 5.14 16.28
C LEU A 308 0.17 3.95 15.45
N LEU A 309 -0.12 4.17 14.15
CA LEU A 309 -0.58 3.11 13.24
C LEU A 309 0.48 2.02 13.06
N LEU A 310 1.75 2.41 12.93
CA LEU A 310 2.87 1.47 12.89
C LEU A 310 2.97 0.67 14.20
N ALA A 311 2.85 1.34 15.35
CA ALA A 311 2.86 0.70 16.66
C ALA A 311 1.67 -0.25 16.87
N LEU A 312 0.48 0.11 16.38
CA LEU A 312 -0.71 -0.73 16.46
C LEU A 312 -0.58 -1.97 15.56
N GLY A 313 -0.15 -1.78 14.31
CA GLY A 313 0.14 -2.88 13.39
C GLY A 313 1.17 -3.85 13.96
N TRP A 314 2.22 -3.30 14.59
CA TRP A 314 3.22 -4.06 15.34
C TRP A 314 2.63 -4.81 16.54
N GLY A 315 1.85 -4.14 17.38
CA GLY A 315 1.25 -4.72 18.59
C GLY A 315 0.30 -5.87 18.26
N LEU A 316 -0.53 -5.71 17.22
CA LEU A 316 -1.42 -6.77 16.72
C LEU A 316 -0.64 -7.99 16.23
N GLU A 317 0.45 -7.77 15.49
CA GLU A 317 1.30 -8.85 15.00
C GLU A 317 2.03 -9.57 16.16
N ARG A 318 2.52 -8.82 17.15
CA ARG A 318 3.17 -9.36 18.35
C ARG A 318 2.19 -10.16 19.21
N ALA A 319 0.98 -9.66 19.43
CA ALA A 319 -0.06 -10.36 20.18
C ALA A 319 -0.46 -11.67 19.49
N ARG A 320 -0.61 -11.64 18.15
CA ARG A 320 -0.89 -12.84 17.35
C ARG A 320 0.18 -13.92 17.51
N ARG A 321 1.45 -13.54 17.46
CA ARG A 321 2.57 -14.49 17.62
C ARG A 321 2.60 -15.12 19.02
N ARG A 322 2.27 -14.36 20.07
CA ARG A 322 2.18 -14.88 21.46
C ARG A 322 1.00 -15.82 21.69
N LEU A 323 -0.11 -15.61 21.00
CA LEU A 323 -1.33 -16.42 21.13
C LEU A 323 -1.34 -17.65 20.20
N SER A 324 -0.28 -17.84 19.39
CA SER A 324 -0.14 -19.02 18.55
C SER A 324 0.29 -20.20 19.43
N PRO A 325 -0.51 -21.28 19.53
CA PRO A 325 -0.18 -22.42 20.39
C PRO A 325 1.11 -23.08 19.89
N GLY A 326 2.12 -23.13 20.75
CA GLY A 326 3.47 -23.61 20.43
C GLY A 326 4.56 -23.07 21.37
N ALA A 327 4.29 -21.99 22.12
CA ALA A 327 5.15 -21.57 23.22
C ALA A 327 4.82 -22.36 24.49
N LYS A 328 5.33 -23.60 24.57
CA LYS A 328 5.65 -24.26 25.83
C LYS A 328 7.10 -24.71 25.77
#